data_AF-A0A3D9DRL3-F1
#
_entry.id   AF-A0A3D9DRL3-F1
#
_cell.length_a   1.000
_cell.length_b   1.000
_cell.length_c   1.000
_cell.angle_alpha   90.00
_cell.angle_beta   90.00
_cell.angle_gamma   90.00
#
_symmetry.space_group_name_H-M   'P 1'
#
loop_
_entity.id
_entity.type
_entity.pdbx_description
1 polymer ?
#
loop_
_entity_poly.entity_id
_entity_poly.type
_entity_poly.pdbx_seq_one_letter_code
_entity_poly.pdbx_strand_id
1 'polypeptide(L)'
;MADETNKDEVITFRLSQSDYAPYGKAISDSGTNKSAFFRDVFLQLSPTVEIKQTSQAPTANKQMLFYANKASNNLNQIARQLNYAAKSGVMSRSMLNRAVIALESIEREFRKKSRK
;
A
#
# COMPACT_ATOMS: atom_id res chain seq x y z
N MET A 1 24.14 -25.33 -35.02
CA MET A 1 24.54 -23.92 -35.14
C MET A 1 23.75 -23.18 -34.08
N ALA A 2 24.42 -22.64 -33.07
CA ALA A 2 23.73 -21.99 -31.95
C ALA A 2 23.37 -20.57 -32.37
N ASP A 3 22.09 -20.24 -32.24
CA ASP A 3 21.49 -18.95 -32.58
C ASP A 3 22.12 -17.84 -31.71
N GLU A 4 22.97 -17.01 -32.31
CA GLU A 4 23.59 -15.85 -31.66
C GLU A 4 22.55 -14.74 -31.50
N THR A 5 21.60 -14.97 -30.60
CA THR A 5 20.68 -13.93 -30.14
C THR A 5 21.47 -12.90 -29.33
N ASN A 6 21.38 -11.64 -29.77
CA ASN A 6 22.07 -10.52 -29.14
C ASN A 6 21.62 -10.36 -27.68
N LYS A 7 22.58 -10.19 -26.76
CA LYS A 7 22.35 -10.13 -25.30
C LYS A 7 22.51 -8.68 -24.83
N ASP A 8 21.55 -7.83 -25.19
CA ASP A 8 21.68 -6.37 -25.04
C ASP A 8 21.37 -5.86 -23.63
N GLU A 9 20.54 -6.57 -22.86
CA GLU A 9 20.08 -6.16 -21.54
C GLU A 9 20.85 -6.85 -20.40
N VAL A 10 21.37 -6.06 -19.45
CA VAL A 10 22.16 -6.55 -18.31
C VAL A 10 21.33 -6.50 -17.03
N ILE A 11 21.08 -7.68 -16.43
CA ILE A 11 20.42 -7.80 -15.12
C ILE A 11 21.48 -8.00 -14.04
N THR A 12 21.56 -7.07 -13.08
CA THR A 12 22.46 -7.19 -11.92
C THR A 12 21.72 -6.95 -10.61
N PHE A 13 21.96 -7.82 -9.63
CA PHE A 13 21.53 -7.62 -8.25
C PHE A 13 22.58 -8.17 -7.30
N ARG A 14 22.59 -7.67 -6.07
CA ARG A 14 23.48 -8.15 -5.00
C ARG A 14 22.73 -9.15 -4.13
N LEU A 15 23.41 -10.23 -3.76
CA LEU A 15 22.95 -11.19 -2.77
C LEU A 15 23.78 -11.04 -1.50
N SER A 16 23.17 -11.32 -0.35
CA SER A 16 23.92 -11.54 0.87
C SER A 16 24.77 -12.81 0.74
N GLN A 17 25.79 -12.96 1.60
CA GLN A 17 26.61 -14.18 1.59
C GLN A 17 25.78 -15.43 1.89
N SER A 18 24.81 -15.34 2.81
CA SER A 18 23.93 -16.46 3.16
C SER A 18 23.03 -16.86 1.99
N ASP A 19 22.48 -15.89 1.25
CA ASP A 19 21.62 -16.17 0.11
C ASP A 19 22.42 -16.72 -1.08
N TYR A 20 23.70 -16.35 -1.20
CA TYR A 20 24.57 -16.83 -2.27
C TYR A 20 25.13 -18.24 -2.05
N ALA A 21 25.30 -18.66 -0.79
CA ALA A 21 25.97 -19.93 -0.44
C ALA A 21 25.39 -21.19 -1.15
N PRO A 22 24.06 -21.37 -1.27
CA PRO A 22 23.48 -22.51 -1.98
C PRO A 22 23.87 -22.53 -3.47
N TYR A 23 23.86 -21.37 -4.13
CA TYR A 23 24.21 -21.24 -5.55
C TYR A 23 25.70 -21.45 -5.78
N GLY A 24 26.57 -20.99 -4.87
CA GLY A 24 28.01 -21.19 -4.98
C GLY A 24 28.42 -22.67 -5.07
N LYS A 25 27.75 -23.54 -4.32
CA LYS A 25 27.94 -24.99 -4.38
C LYS A 25 27.41 -25.56 -5.70
N ALA A 26 26.17 -25.21 -6.06
CA ALA A 26 25.55 -25.70 -7.30
C ALA A 26 26.33 -25.31 -8.57
N ILE A 27 26.90 -24.10 -8.60
CA ILE A 27 27.75 -23.63 -9.70
C ILE A 27 29.01 -24.50 -9.80
N SER A 28 29.68 -24.74 -8.67
CA SER A 28 30.88 -25.59 -8.61
C SER A 28 30.58 -27.02 -9.09
N ASP A 29 29.47 -27.60 -8.65
CA ASP A 29 29.06 -28.96 -8.99
C ASP A 29 28.62 -29.08 -10.47
N SER A 30 28.05 -28.01 -11.05
CA SER A 30 27.60 -27.98 -12.44
C SER A 30 28.70 -27.76 -13.47
N GLY A 31 29.88 -27.28 -13.05
CA GLY A 31 30.98 -26.91 -13.96
C GLY A 31 30.68 -25.73 -14.89
N THR A 32 29.55 -25.03 -14.71
CA THR A 32 29.18 -23.86 -15.51
C THR A 32 29.73 -22.57 -14.91
N ASN A 33 29.92 -21.55 -15.75
CA ASN A 33 30.24 -20.22 -15.23
C ASN A 33 29.00 -19.59 -14.59
N LYS A 34 29.21 -18.64 -13.66
CA LYS A 34 28.13 -18.02 -12.87
C LYS A 34 27.02 -17.44 -13.75
N SER A 35 27.39 -16.76 -14.84
CA SER A 35 26.43 -16.10 -15.73
C SER A 35 25.56 -17.10 -16.49
N ALA A 36 26.13 -18.21 -16.95
CA ALA A 36 25.38 -19.29 -17.59
C ALA A 36 24.41 -19.94 -16.61
N PHE A 37 24.89 -20.28 -15.40
CA PHE A 37 24.07 -20.87 -14.36
C PHE A 37 22.84 -20.03 -14.01
N PHE A 38 23.03 -18.74 -13.66
CA PHE A 38 21.91 -17.89 -13.28
C PHE A 38 20.98 -17.57 -14.44
N ARG A 39 21.47 -17.55 -15.69
CA ARG A 39 20.63 -17.42 -16.87
C ARG A 39 19.69 -18.63 -17.01
N ASP A 40 20.22 -19.84 -16.88
CA ASP A 40 19.43 -21.07 -17.00
C ASP A 40 18.39 -21.16 -15.88
N VAL A 41 18.78 -20.88 -14.63
CA VAL A 41 17.88 -20.81 -13.49
C VAL A 41 16.77 -19.79 -13.73
N PHE A 42 17.12 -18.56 -14.15
CA PHE A 42 16.14 -17.49 -14.36
C PHE A 42 15.15 -17.80 -15.50
N LEU A 43 15.63 -18.36 -16.61
CA LEU A 43 14.80 -18.74 -17.75
C LEU A 43 13.90 -19.95 -17.43
N GLN A 44 14.36 -20.89 -16.61
CA GLN A 44 13.54 -22.03 -16.16
C GLN A 44 12.45 -21.62 -15.16
N LEU A 45 12.71 -20.63 -14.29
CA LEU A 45 11.73 -20.13 -13.32
C LEU A 45 10.64 -19.23 -13.93
N SER A 46 10.86 -18.73 -15.15
CA SER A 46 10.05 -17.68 -15.79
C SER A 46 8.52 -17.90 -15.82
N PRO A 47 7.93 -19.12 -15.89
CA PRO A 47 6.48 -19.24 -15.86
C PRO A 47 5.84 -19.09 -14.46
N THR A 48 6.61 -19.07 -13.36
CA THR A 48 6.06 -19.25 -11.98
C THR A 48 6.54 -18.19 -10.98
N VAL A 49 7.09 -17.07 -11.43
CA VAL A 49 7.51 -16.01 -10.50
C VAL A 49 6.31 -15.16 -10.09
N GLU A 50 5.67 -15.53 -8.98
CA GLU A 50 4.77 -14.62 -8.26
C GLU A 50 5.59 -13.51 -7.61
N ILE A 51 5.83 -12.44 -8.38
CA ILE A 51 6.39 -11.21 -7.81
C ILE A 51 5.33 -10.65 -6.86
N LYS A 52 5.59 -10.74 -5.55
CA LYS A 52 4.87 -9.92 -4.58
C LYS A 52 5.09 -8.47 -4.99
N GLN A 53 4.08 -7.87 -5.62
CA GLN A 53 4.11 -6.45 -5.92
C GLN A 53 4.39 -5.75 -4.60
N THR A 54 5.57 -5.16 -4.45
CA THR A 54 5.87 -4.24 -3.38
C THR A 54 4.95 -3.06 -3.65
N SER A 55 3.78 -3.04 -3.02
CA SER A 55 2.72 -2.08 -3.27
C SER A 55 3.20 -0.66 -2.93
N GLN A 56 3.91 -0.05 -3.87
CA GLN A 56 4.19 1.39 -3.91
C GLN A 56 3.04 2.16 -4.57
N ALA A 57 1.97 1.49 -4.99
CA ALA A 57 0.70 2.16 -5.18
C ALA A 57 0.23 2.70 -3.81
N PRO A 58 -0.20 3.96 -3.69
CA PRO A 58 -0.90 4.40 -2.49
C PRO A 58 -2.10 3.48 -2.37
N THR A 59 -2.05 2.55 -1.42
CA THR A 59 -3.17 1.66 -1.15
C THR A 59 -4.39 2.55 -1.01
N ALA A 60 -5.48 2.25 -1.72
CA ALA A 60 -6.72 3.03 -1.65
C ALA A 60 -7.09 3.38 -0.19
N ASN A 61 -6.68 2.52 0.75
CA ASN A 61 -6.71 2.72 2.20
C ASN A 61 -6.00 3.99 2.72
N LYS A 62 -4.80 4.34 2.24
CA LYS A 62 -4.10 5.59 2.66
C LYS A 62 -4.85 6.83 2.20
N GLN A 63 -5.33 6.83 0.96
CA GLN A 63 -6.13 7.95 0.43
C GLN A 63 -7.48 8.05 1.16
N MET A 64 -8.14 6.92 1.40
CA MET A 64 -9.39 6.87 2.16
C MET A 64 -9.21 7.36 3.60
N LEU A 65 -8.10 6.97 4.25
CA LEU A 65 -7.75 7.47 5.58
C LEU A 65 -7.51 8.98 5.58
N PHE A 66 -6.83 9.51 4.56
CA PHE A 66 -6.63 10.95 4.40
C PHE A 66 -7.96 11.71 4.27
N TYR A 67 -8.87 11.25 3.40
CA TYR A 67 -10.19 11.87 3.25
C TYR A 67 -11.06 11.75 4.50
N ALA A 68 -11.00 10.60 5.20
CA ALA A 68 -11.71 10.42 6.47
C ALA A 68 -11.23 11.42 7.54
N ASN A 69 -9.92 11.66 7.64
CA ASN A 69 -9.35 12.65 8.56
C ASN A 69 -9.80 14.08 8.22
N LYS A 70 -9.85 14.43 6.93
CA LYS A 70 -10.37 15.74 6.47
C LYS A 70 -11.84 15.91 6.82
N ALA A 71 -12.65 14.88 6.58
CA ALA A 71 -14.07 14.89 6.92
C ALA A 71 -14.28 15.07 8.44
N SER A 72 -13.56 14.30 9.27
CA SER A 72 -13.64 14.40 10.73
C SER A 72 -13.34 15.80 11.26
N ASN A 73 -12.27 16.44 10.74
CA ASN A 73 -11.93 17.81 11.12
C ASN A 73 -13.01 18.82 10.74
N ASN A 74 -13.59 18.71 9.54
CA ASN A 74 -14.67 19.59 9.11
C ASN A 74 -15.93 19.41 9.97
N LEU A 75 -16.29 18.17 10.34
CA LEU A 75 -17.41 17.90 11.25
C LEU A 75 -17.18 18.56 12.62
N ASN A 76 -15.97 18.49 13.16
CA ASN A 76 -15.62 19.17 14.42
C ASN A 76 -15.75 20.70 14.31
N GLN A 77 -15.36 21.29 13.18
CA GLN A 77 -15.52 22.74 12.95
C GLN A 77 -17.00 23.13 12.88
N ILE A 78 -17.82 22.37 12.17
CA ILE A 78 -19.28 22.57 12.09
C ILE A 78 -19.90 22.47 13.49
N ALA A 79 -19.53 21.45 14.28
CA ALA A 79 -20.01 21.30 15.66
C ALA A 79 -19.68 22.51 16.54
N ARG A 80 -18.46 23.07 16.41
CA ARG A 80 -18.06 24.29 17.13
C ARG A 80 -18.90 25.49 16.71
N GLN A 81 -19.12 25.68 15.41
CA GLN A 81 -19.94 26.78 14.89
C GLN A 81 -21.39 26.69 15.35
N LEU A 82 -21.99 25.50 15.31
CA LEU A 82 -23.35 25.26 15.80
C LEU A 82 -23.49 25.56 17.29
N ASN A 83 -22.53 25.11 18.10
CA ASN A 83 -22.51 25.41 19.53
C ASN A 83 -22.41 26.91 19.81
N TYR A 84 -21.59 27.63 19.04
CA TYR A 84 -21.47 29.08 19.14
C TYR A 84 -22.79 29.78 18.75
N ALA A 85 -23.38 29.40 17.61
CA ALA A 85 -24.65 29.94 17.13
C ALA A 85 -25.78 29.76 18.17
N ALA A 86 -25.85 28.59 18.81
CA ALA A 86 -26.82 28.32 19.86
C ALA A 86 -26.58 29.15 21.13
N LYS A 87 -25.32 29.35 21.53
CA LYS A 87 -24.96 30.22 22.67
C LYS A 87 -25.28 31.69 22.40
N SER A 88 -25.13 32.13 21.15
CA SER A 88 -25.45 33.50 20.72
C SER A 88 -26.94 33.76 20.48
N GLY A 89 -27.81 32.76 20.66
CA GLY A 89 -29.25 32.87 20.44
C GLY A 89 -29.69 32.87 18.97
N VAL A 90 -28.75 32.83 18.02
CA VAL A 90 -29.01 32.75 16.58
C VAL A 90 -29.65 31.41 16.18
N MET A 91 -29.41 30.36 16.97
CA MET A 91 -29.99 29.03 16.77
C MET A 91 -30.70 28.54 18.03
N SER A 92 -31.87 27.92 17.87
CA SER A 92 -32.56 27.29 19.00
C SER A 92 -31.85 26.02 19.46
N ARG A 93 -31.89 25.72 20.76
CA ARG A 93 -31.31 24.48 21.32
C ARG A 93 -31.86 23.21 20.69
N SER A 94 -33.14 23.21 20.27
CA SER A 94 -33.75 22.06 19.59
C SER A 94 -33.21 21.83 18.18
N MET A 95 -32.77 22.90 17.50
CA MET A 95 -32.09 22.80 16.21
C MET A 95 -30.63 22.35 16.38
N LEU A 96 -29.93 22.82 17.42
CA LEU A 96 -28.60 22.33 17.79
C LEU A 96 -28.60 20.82 18.06
N ASN A 97 -29.53 20.34 18.89
CA ASN A 97 -29.61 18.91 19.22
C ASN A 97 -29.82 18.03 17.98
N ARG A 98 -30.67 18.47 17.03
CA ARG A 98 -30.85 17.77 15.76
C ARG A 98 -29.59 17.74 14.91
N ALA A 99 -28.85 18.84 14.87
CA ALA A 99 -27.60 18.92 14.13
C ALA A 99 -26.50 18.02 14.74
N VAL A 100 -26.39 17.98 16.07
CA VAL A 100 -25.44 17.09 16.76
C VAL A 100 -25.77 15.61 16.50
N ILE A 101 -27.05 15.21 16.57
CA ILE A 101 -27.47 13.84 16.26
C ILE A 101 -27.10 13.45 14.82
N ALA A 102 -27.23 14.37 13.86
CA ALA A 102 -26.83 14.14 12.48
C ALA A 102 -25.31 13.95 12.34
N LEU A 103 -24.51 14.75 13.05
CA LEU A 103 -23.05 14.63 13.07
C LEU A 103 -22.58 13.30 13.69
N GLU A 104 -23.17 12.91 14.83
CA GLU A 104 -22.89 11.61 15.46
C GLU A 104 -23.25 10.43 14.55
N SER A 105 -24.31 10.56 13.76
CA SER A 105 -24.69 9.53 12.78
C SER A 105 -23.63 9.37 11.69
N ILE A 106 -23.06 10.47 11.20
CA ILE A 106 -21.99 10.45 10.20
C ILE A 106 -20.73 9.81 10.79
N GLU A 107 -20.31 10.22 11.99
CA GLU A 107 -19.16 9.65 12.70
C GLU A 107 -19.29 8.12 12.86
N ARG A 108 -20.47 7.66 13.27
CA ARG A 108 -20.76 6.23 13.46
C ARG A 108 -20.58 5.43 12.18
N GLU A 109 -21.00 5.94 11.03
CA GLU A 109 -20.84 5.26 9.74
C GLU A 109 -19.37 5.20 9.28
N PHE A 110 -18.58 6.24 9.55
CA PHE A 110 -17.13 6.18 9.35
C PHE A 110 -16.47 5.12 10.24
N ARG A 111 -16.89 4.99 11.50
CA ARG A 111 -16.30 4.03 12.46
C ARG A 111 -16.64 2.57 12.13
N LYS A 112 -17.83 2.29 11.60
CA LYS A 112 -18.24 0.93 11.19
C LYS A 112 -17.40 0.37 10.04
N LYS A 113 -17.02 1.22 9.07
CA LYS A 113 -16.19 0.81 7.93
C LYS A 113 -14.73 0.52 8.29
N SER A 114 -14.25 0.99 9.46
CA SER A 114 -12.87 0.76 9.92
C SER A 114 -12.65 -0.59 10.63
N ARG A 115 -13.72 -1.38 10.88
CA ARG A 115 -13.66 -2.66 11.63
C ARG A 115 -13.84 -3.92 10.78
N LYS A 116 -13.88 -3.80 9.46
CA LYS A 116 -13.86 -4.91 8.50
C LYS A 116 -12.54 -4.89 7.76
#